data_AF-A0A351CAZ1-F1
#
_entry.id   AF-A0A351CAZ1-F1
#
_cell.length_a   1.000
_cell.length_b   1.000
_cell.length_c   1.000
_cell.angle_alpha   90.00
_cell.angle_beta   90.00
_cell.angle_gamma   90.00
#
_symmetry.space_group_name_H-M   'P 1'
#
loop_
_entity.id
_entity.type
_entity.pdbx_description
1 polymer ?
#
loop_
_entity_poly.entity_id
_entity_poly.type
_entity_poly.pdbx_seq_one_letter_code
_entity_poly.pdbx_strand_id
1 'polypeptide(L)'
;MGGPSPVPSELAIASHTIVTPGPHLNPIEEALQNPRRMKPLPPEQIDLETLWLARAIFSETKRVDEQALVAWVVRNRVDTRYRGKRSYEAVVLDPYQFSAFSQGNAKRPYYMGLSIHSKVPGWQTALQIAYSVRFAEEDHRPFSAHTRHFYSERSMARMLAPTWAEGLSPVRINYELVSVDERRFRFYEGVS
;
A
#
# COMPACT_ATOMS: atom_id res chain seq x y z
N MET A 1 -4.19 10.62 -78.18
CA MET A 1 -3.61 11.21 -76.96
C MET A 1 -4.53 10.90 -75.80
N GLY A 2 -3.97 10.32 -74.72
CA GLY A 2 -4.67 9.89 -73.50
C GLY A 2 -5.19 8.45 -73.63
N GLY A 3 -4.60 7.40 -73.08
CA GLY A 3 -3.86 7.27 -71.82
C GLY A 3 -4.72 6.44 -70.87
N PRO A 4 -4.39 5.18 -70.55
CA PRO A 4 -5.15 4.40 -69.58
C PRO A 4 -4.53 4.55 -68.18
N SER A 5 -5.38 4.85 -67.18
CA SER A 5 -5.26 4.55 -65.73
C SER A 5 -5.93 5.64 -64.86
N PRO A 6 -6.26 5.41 -63.58
CA PRO A 6 -5.98 4.23 -62.76
C PRO A 6 -7.17 3.65 -61.97
N VAL A 7 -6.91 2.42 -61.54
CA VAL A 7 -7.50 1.67 -60.43
C VAL A 7 -7.57 2.54 -59.15
N PRO A 8 -8.64 2.49 -58.33
CA PRO A 8 -8.62 3.08 -57.00
C PRO A 8 -7.71 2.28 -56.06
N SER A 9 -6.79 3.03 -55.47
CA SER A 9 -5.71 2.64 -54.59
C SER A 9 -6.15 1.96 -53.29
N GLU A 10 -5.26 1.07 -52.82
CA GLU A 10 -4.98 0.69 -51.43
C GLU A 10 -6.00 1.17 -50.39
N LEU A 11 -6.84 0.24 -49.94
CA LEU A 11 -7.39 0.29 -48.59
C LEU A 11 -6.21 0.29 -47.63
N ALA A 12 -5.94 1.49 -47.11
CA ALA A 12 -5.06 1.76 -46.00
C ALA A 12 -5.23 0.66 -44.94
N ILE A 13 -4.19 -0.17 -44.80
CA ILE A 13 -3.96 -0.92 -43.58
C ILE A 13 -3.81 0.17 -42.53
N ALA A 14 -4.89 0.44 -41.79
CA ALA A 14 -4.82 1.20 -40.57
C ALA A 14 -3.90 0.40 -39.66
N SER A 15 -2.62 0.77 -39.65
CA SER A 15 -1.68 0.45 -38.60
C SER A 15 -2.35 0.85 -37.30
N HIS A 16 -3.06 -0.08 -36.68
CA HIS A 16 -3.38 -0.02 -35.28
C HIS A 16 -2.02 -0.05 -34.62
N THR A 17 -1.48 1.14 -34.37
CA THR A 17 -0.45 1.34 -33.37
C THR A 17 -1.08 0.78 -32.11
N ILE A 18 -0.75 -0.48 -31.81
CA ILE A 18 -0.93 -1.04 -30.48
C ILE A 18 -0.10 -0.12 -29.63
N VAL A 19 -0.76 0.85 -29.00
CA VAL A 19 -0.18 1.64 -27.94
C VAL A 19 0.02 0.63 -26.82
N THR A 20 1.19 0.00 -26.82
CA THR A 20 1.68 -0.74 -25.67
C THR A 20 1.68 0.26 -24.54
N PRO A 21 0.81 0.13 -23.52
CA PRO A 21 0.90 1.01 -22.38
C PRO A 21 2.30 0.82 -21.80
N GLY A 22 3.08 1.90 -21.71
CA GLY A 22 4.27 1.90 -20.86
C GLY A 22 3.88 1.48 -19.43
N PRO A 23 4.84 1.14 -18.56
CA PRO A 23 4.55 0.61 -17.23
C PRO A 23 3.51 1.50 -16.56
N HIS A 24 2.31 0.95 -16.38
CA HIS A 24 1.22 1.65 -15.73
C HIS A 24 1.76 2.06 -14.35
N LEU A 25 1.77 3.37 -14.06
CA LEU A 25 1.97 3.82 -12.69
C LEU A 25 0.99 3.03 -11.82
N ASN A 26 1.51 2.32 -10.83
CA ASN A 26 0.66 1.51 -9.95
C ASN A 26 -0.41 2.45 -9.34
N PRO A 27 -1.66 2.02 -9.12
CA PRO A 27 -2.63 2.77 -8.31
C PRO A 27 -2.07 3.40 -7.03
N ILE A 28 -1.02 2.81 -6.44
CA ILE A 28 -0.24 3.38 -5.35
C ILE A 28 0.56 4.61 -5.81
N GLU A 29 1.34 4.53 -6.88
CA GLU A 29 2.08 5.67 -7.43
C GLU A 29 1.15 6.78 -7.92
N GLU A 30 0.00 6.43 -8.50
CA GLU A 30 -1.03 7.39 -8.89
C GLU A 30 -1.65 8.08 -7.65
N ALA A 31 -1.95 7.32 -6.59
CA ALA A 31 -2.38 7.86 -5.31
C ALA A 31 -1.33 8.77 -4.66
N LEU A 32 -0.04 8.46 -4.85
CA LEU A 32 1.07 9.27 -4.36
C LEU A 32 1.24 10.57 -5.15
N GLN A 33 1.07 10.52 -6.47
CA GLN A 33 1.16 11.68 -7.34
C GLN A 33 -0.03 12.64 -7.16
N ASN A 34 -1.24 12.12 -6.86
CA ASN A 34 -2.45 12.94 -6.79
C ASN A 34 -3.46 12.50 -5.70
N PRO A 35 -3.10 12.59 -4.40
CA PRO A 35 -3.94 12.08 -3.32
C PRO A 35 -5.31 12.79 -3.19
N ARG A 36 -5.46 14.00 -3.76
CA ARG A 36 -6.72 14.77 -3.77
C ARG A 36 -7.70 14.36 -4.88
N ARG A 37 -7.28 13.55 -5.85
CA ARG A 37 -8.13 13.11 -6.99
C ARG A 37 -8.67 11.68 -6.85
N MET A 38 -8.33 11.01 -5.76
CA MET A 38 -8.79 9.67 -5.43
C MET A 38 -10.32 9.65 -5.24
N LYS A 39 -11.03 9.01 -6.18
CA LYS A 39 -12.46 8.75 -6.03
C LYS A 39 -12.65 7.68 -4.95
N PRO A 40 -13.62 7.84 -4.03
CA PRO A 40 -13.96 6.79 -3.07
C PRO A 40 -14.28 5.48 -3.79
N LEU A 41 -13.84 4.36 -3.21
CA LEU A 41 -14.20 3.05 -3.71
C LEU A 41 -15.70 2.78 -3.49
N PRO A 42 -16.37 2.11 -4.45
CA PRO A 42 -17.69 1.53 -4.22
C PRO A 42 -17.69 0.64 -2.96
N PRO A 43 -18.67 0.76 -2.05
CA PRO A 43 -18.75 -0.04 -0.83
C PRO A 43 -18.65 -1.56 -1.08
N GLU A 44 -19.15 -2.03 -2.22
CA GLU A 44 -19.20 -3.44 -2.61
C GLU A 44 -17.79 -4.02 -2.88
N GLN A 45 -16.79 -3.17 -3.11
CA GLN A 45 -15.39 -3.57 -3.30
C GLN A 45 -14.63 -3.70 -1.97
N ILE A 46 -15.20 -3.25 -0.85
CA ILE A 46 -14.54 -3.20 0.45
C ILE A 46 -15.10 -4.30 1.35
N ASP A 47 -14.45 -5.46 1.34
CA ASP A 47 -14.73 -6.51 2.32
C ASP A 47 -14.09 -6.21 3.70
N LEU A 48 -14.33 -7.11 4.66
CA LEU A 48 -13.80 -6.98 6.03
C LEU A 48 -12.26 -6.97 6.08
N GLU A 49 -11.59 -7.69 5.19
CA GLU A 49 -10.14 -7.79 5.20
C GLU A 49 -9.48 -6.51 4.68
N THR A 50 -10.05 -5.91 3.62
CA THR A 50 -9.68 -4.57 3.15
C THR A 50 -9.92 -3.53 4.25
N LEU A 51 -11.05 -3.63 4.97
CA LEU A 51 -11.36 -2.73 6.07
C LEU A 51 -10.33 -2.85 7.21
N TRP A 52 -9.91 -4.06 7.57
CA TRP A 52 -8.90 -4.28 8.59
C TRP A 52 -7.53 -3.71 8.21
N LEU A 53 -7.11 -3.91 6.97
CA LEU A 53 -5.89 -3.31 6.44
C LEU A 53 -5.95 -1.77 6.49
N ALA A 54 -7.07 -1.18 6.08
CA ALA A 54 -7.27 0.27 6.12
C ALA A 54 -7.20 0.83 7.56
N ARG A 55 -7.81 0.14 8.53
CA ARG A 55 -7.77 0.53 9.94
C ARG A 55 -6.32 0.56 10.45
N ALA A 56 -5.52 -0.45 10.09
CA ALA A 56 -4.13 -0.55 10.50
C ALA A 56 -3.27 0.59 9.94
N ILE A 57 -3.29 0.81 8.63
CA ILE A 57 -2.45 1.87 8.03
C ILE A 57 -2.86 3.27 8.48
N PHE A 58 -4.17 3.48 8.70
CA PHE A 58 -4.68 4.74 9.22
C PHE A 58 -4.34 4.97 10.71
N SER A 59 -4.11 3.91 11.49
CA SER A 59 -3.64 4.05 12.88
C SER A 59 -2.18 4.46 12.94
N GLU A 60 -1.36 3.98 12.01
CA GLU A 60 0.09 4.22 12.02
C GLU A 60 0.47 5.59 11.46
N THR A 61 -0.21 6.05 10.40
CA THR A 61 0.15 7.33 9.76
C THR A 61 -1.00 7.97 8.99
N LYS A 62 -0.87 9.28 8.75
CA LYS A 62 -1.77 10.09 7.91
C LYS A 62 -1.15 10.42 6.55
N ARG A 63 0.11 10.05 6.30
CA ARG A 63 0.76 10.29 5.01
C ARG A 63 0.56 9.10 4.07
N VAL A 64 0.25 9.39 2.81
CA VAL A 64 -0.16 8.41 1.80
C VAL A 64 0.99 7.47 1.42
N ASP A 65 2.21 8.01 1.28
CA ASP A 65 3.47 7.28 1.07
C ASP A 65 3.71 6.24 2.15
N GLU A 66 3.62 6.67 3.41
CA GLU A 66 3.83 5.79 4.55
C GLU A 66 2.72 4.74 4.67
N GLN A 67 1.46 5.11 4.40
CA GLN A 67 0.34 4.18 4.41
C GLN A 67 0.52 3.03 3.42
N ALA A 68 0.99 3.31 2.20
CA ALA A 68 1.23 2.29 1.19
C ALA A 68 2.32 1.30 1.60
N LEU A 69 3.42 1.81 2.17
CA LEU A 69 4.52 0.95 2.64
C LEU A 69 4.11 0.09 3.83
N VAL A 70 3.40 0.67 4.81
CA VAL A 70 2.87 -0.10 5.94
C VAL A 70 1.88 -1.15 5.45
N ALA A 71 1.02 -0.82 4.47
CA ALA A 71 0.10 -1.80 3.88
C ALA A 71 0.84 -3.00 3.28
N TRP A 72 1.94 -2.77 2.56
CA TRP A 72 2.77 -3.83 2.01
C TRP A 72 3.39 -4.71 3.11
N VAL A 73 3.83 -4.13 4.23
CA VAL A 73 4.29 -4.92 5.39
C VAL A 73 3.17 -5.81 5.92
N VAL A 74 1.95 -5.29 6.09
CA VAL A 74 0.82 -6.09 6.59
C VAL A 74 0.47 -7.21 5.62
N ARG A 75 0.42 -6.92 4.32
CA ARG A 75 0.23 -7.94 3.27
C ARG A 75 1.32 -9.01 3.33
N ASN A 76 2.60 -8.62 3.43
CA ASN A 76 3.71 -9.55 3.59
C ASN A 76 3.57 -10.48 4.80
N ARG A 77 3.06 -9.97 5.93
CA ARG A 77 2.78 -10.80 7.12
C ARG A 77 1.69 -11.83 6.85
N VAL A 78 0.64 -11.48 6.10
CA VAL A 78 -0.42 -12.41 5.68
C VAL A 78 0.13 -13.44 4.69
N ASP A 79 0.79 -13.00 3.63
CA ASP A 79 1.30 -13.85 2.55
C ASP A 79 2.31 -14.88 3.06
N THR A 80 3.22 -14.44 3.95
CA THR A 80 4.25 -15.31 4.56
C THR A 80 3.78 -16.04 5.81
N ARG A 81 2.51 -15.88 6.20
CA ARG A 81 1.93 -16.44 7.43
C ARG A 81 2.75 -16.16 8.68
N TYR A 82 3.23 -14.93 8.82
CA TYR A 82 4.03 -14.51 9.96
C TYR A 82 3.29 -14.81 11.27
N ARG A 83 3.95 -15.52 12.20
CA ARG A 83 3.36 -16.03 13.45
C ARG A 83 2.08 -16.86 13.26
N GLY A 84 1.95 -17.54 12.13
CA GLY A 84 0.81 -18.38 11.79
C GLY A 84 -0.47 -17.63 11.39
N LYS A 85 -0.44 -16.30 11.27
CA LYS A 85 -1.62 -15.48 10.93
C LYS A 85 -1.88 -15.54 9.43
N ARG A 86 -3.15 -15.69 9.03
CA ARG A 86 -3.56 -15.86 7.62
C ARG A 86 -4.59 -14.84 7.14
N SER A 87 -4.92 -13.86 7.98
CA SER A 87 -5.86 -12.78 7.68
C SER A 87 -5.31 -11.45 8.18
N TYR A 88 -5.74 -10.37 7.54
CA TYR A 88 -5.43 -9.00 7.94
C TYR A 88 -5.94 -8.73 9.35
N GLU A 89 -7.17 -9.16 9.68
CA GLU A 89 -7.68 -9.08 11.06
C GLU A 89 -6.71 -9.70 12.08
N ALA A 90 -6.27 -10.93 11.80
CA ALA A 90 -5.45 -11.68 12.72
C ALA A 90 -4.03 -11.11 12.85
N VAL A 91 -3.50 -10.48 11.80
CA VAL A 91 -2.23 -9.73 11.84
C VAL A 91 -2.38 -8.43 12.63
N VAL A 92 -3.48 -7.70 12.44
CA VAL A 92 -3.72 -6.41 13.10
C VAL A 92 -3.97 -6.56 14.59
N LEU A 93 -4.68 -7.61 14.98
CA LEU A 93 -4.97 -7.94 16.37
C LEU A 93 -3.86 -8.76 17.05
N ASP A 94 -2.81 -9.16 16.33
CA ASP A 94 -1.69 -9.88 16.94
C ASP A 94 -0.96 -8.99 17.96
N PRO A 95 -0.68 -9.49 19.19
CA PRO A 95 -0.09 -8.67 20.23
C PRO A 95 1.19 -7.95 19.80
N TYR A 96 1.27 -6.68 20.21
CA TYR A 96 2.41 -5.79 19.98
C TYR A 96 2.67 -5.44 18.50
N GLN A 97 1.81 -5.83 17.56
CA GLN A 97 1.96 -5.45 16.15
C GLN A 97 1.46 -4.04 15.87
N PHE A 98 0.31 -3.66 16.44
CA PHE A 98 -0.31 -2.34 16.24
C PHE A 98 -0.87 -1.80 17.56
N SER A 99 -0.16 -0.83 18.15
CA SER A 99 -0.45 -0.33 19.50
C SER A 99 -1.86 0.24 19.67
N ALA A 100 -2.42 0.81 18.60
CA ALA A 100 -3.77 1.36 18.55
C ALA A 100 -4.86 0.32 18.82
N PHE A 101 -4.57 -0.97 18.62
CA PHE A 101 -5.50 -2.08 18.84
C PHE A 101 -5.18 -2.86 20.12
N SER A 102 -4.17 -2.47 20.91
CA SER A 102 -3.92 -3.12 22.20
C SER A 102 -5.09 -2.94 23.17
N GLN A 103 -5.36 -3.96 23.99
CA GLN A 103 -6.31 -3.84 25.10
C GLN A 103 -5.91 -2.67 26.02
N GLY A 104 -6.89 -1.91 26.50
CA GLY A 104 -6.67 -0.75 27.36
C GLY A 104 -6.18 0.52 26.63
N ASN A 105 -5.85 0.47 25.34
CA ASN A 105 -5.53 1.68 24.59
C ASN A 105 -6.80 2.53 24.40
N ALA A 106 -6.76 3.79 24.88
CA ALA A 106 -7.88 4.72 24.79
C ALA A 106 -8.37 4.98 23.34
N LYS A 107 -7.50 4.79 22.33
CA LYS A 107 -7.85 4.95 20.91
C LYS A 107 -8.44 3.69 20.29
N ARG A 108 -8.40 2.53 20.97
CA ARG A 108 -8.89 1.26 20.42
C ARG A 108 -10.35 1.34 19.96
N PRO A 109 -11.31 1.87 20.74
CA PRO A 109 -12.70 1.98 20.30
C PRO A 109 -12.86 2.81 19.02
N TYR A 110 -12.07 3.89 18.89
CA TYR A 110 -12.09 4.74 17.71
C TYR A 110 -11.66 3.98 16.45
N TYR A 111 -10.51 3.31 16.46
CA TYR A 111 -10.03 2.60 15.27
C TYR A 111 -10.85 1.33 14.97
N MET A 112 -11.32 0.63 16.00
CA MET A 112 -12.24 -0.50 15.86
C MET A 112 -13.59 -0.10 15.25
N GLY A 113 -14.06 1.12 15.55
CA GLY A 113 -15.35 1.65 15.09
C GLY A 113 -15.32 2.25 13.67
N LEU A 114 -14.14 2.44 13.06
CA LEU A 114 -14.05 2.94 11.69
C LEU A 114 -14.70 1.93 10.73
N SER A 115 -15.71 2.39 9.99
CA SER A 115 -16.45 1.64 8.98
C SER A 115 -16.20 2.19 7.59
N ILE A 116 -16.64 1.46 6.55
CA ILE A 116 -16.53 1.90 5.15
C ILE A 116 -17.18 3.28 4.89
N HIS A 117 -18.18 3.64 5.70
CA HIS A 117 -18.93 4.91 5.60
C HIS A 117 -18.38 6.05 6.46
N SER A 118 -17.27 5.82 7.19
CA SER A 118 -16.69 6.85 8.05
C SER A 118 -16.21 8.05 7.23
N LYS A 119 -16.51 9.26 7.72
CA LYS A 119 -16.20 10.54 7.02
C LYS A 119 -14.98 11.27 7.59
N VAL A 120 -14.13 10.56 8.34
CA VAL A 120 -12.92 11.15 8.92
C VAL A 120 -11.95 11.53 7.78
N PRO A 121 -11.31 12.72 7.83
CA PRO A 121 -10.33 13.12 6.84
C PRO A 121 -9.24 12.06 6.61
N GLY A 122 -8.98 11.75 5.33
CA GLY A 122 -7.99 10.74 4.90
C GLY A 122 -8.44 9.28 5.03
N TRP A 123 -9.63 8.99 5.57
CA TRP A 123 -10.09 7.61 5.72
C TRP A 123 -10.38 6.91 4.38
N GLN A 124 -11.03 7.62 3.44
CA GLN A 124 -11.29 7.07 2.10
C GLN A 124 -10.00 6.80 1.32
N THR A 125 -8.99 7.64 1.53
CA THR A 125 -7.63 7.42 1.00
C THR A 125 -7.03 6.14 1.56
N ALA A 126 -7.12 5.90 2.88
CA ALA A 126 -6.65 4.66 3.49
C ALA A 126 -7.39 3.42 2.96
N LEU A 127 -8.72 3.50 2.77
CA LEU A 127 -9.50 2.41 2.16
C LEU A 127 -9.01 2.08 0.75
N GLN A 128 -8.73 3.10 -0.06
CA GLN A 128 -8.25 2.88 -1.43
C GLN A 128 -6.82 2.34 -1.47
N ILE A 129 -5.92 2.82 -0.61
CA ILE A 129 -4.56 2.25 -0.51
C ILE A 129 -4.63 0.79 -0.08
N ALA A 130 -5.45 0.47 0.94
CA ALA A 130 -5.62 -0.89 1.42
C ALA A 130 -6.11 -1.83 0.31
N TYR A 131 -7.15 -1.40 -0.43
CA TYR A 131 -7.66 -2.16 -1.58
C TYR A 131 -6.57 -2.36 -2.64
N SER A 132 -5.93 -1.28 -3.09
CA SER A 132 -4.91 -1.33 -4.13
C SER A 132 -3.76 -2.26 -3.74
N VAL A 133 -3.24 -2.14 -2.52
CA VAL A 133 -2.14 -2.99 -2.04
C VAL A 133 -2.58 -4.43 -1.87
N ARG A 134 -3.80 -4.72 -1.41
CA ARG A 134 -4.28 -6.09 -1.22
C ARG A 134 -4.41 -6.85 -2.54
N PHE A 135 -4.83 -6.16 -3.60
CA PHE A 135 -5.07 -6.76 -4.91
C PHE A 135 -3.97 -6.50 -5.95
N ALA A 136 -2.90 -5.79 -5.60
CA ALA A 136 -1.77 -5.58 -6.50
C ALA A 136 -1.05 -6.91 -6.82
N GLU A 137 -0.40 -6.97 -7.97
CA GLU A 137 0.48 -8.10 -8.30
C GLU A 137 1.75 -8.09 -7.43
N GLU A 138 2.42 -9.23 -7.34
CA GLU A 138 3.56 -9.44 -6.46
C GLU A 138 4.79 -8.60 -6.81
N ASP A 139 4.98 -8.31 -8.08
CA ASP A 139 6.06 -7.51 -8.67
C ASP A 139 5.97 -6.02 -8.31
N HIS A 140 4.81 -5.58 -7.84
CA HIS A 140 4.59 -4.21 -7.37
C HIS A 140 5.11 -3.97 -5.95
N ARG A 141 5.60 -5.02 -5.26
CA ARG A 141 6.14 -4.88 -3.90
C ARG A 141 7.36 -3.94 -3.91
N PRO A 142 7.41 -2.93 -3.05
CA PRO A 142 8.54 -2.01 -2.96
C PRO A 142 9.78 -2.64 -2.28
N PHE A 143 9.61 -3.83 -1.69
CA PHE A 143 10.67 -4.57 -1.00
C PHE A 143 10.30 -6.05 -0.96
N SER A 144 11.27 -6.88 -0.58
CA SER A 144 11.10 -8.33 -0.39
C SER A 144 9.85 -8.68 0.43
N ALA A 145 9.18 -9.79 0.09
CA ALA A 145 8.06 -10.34 0.86
C ALA A 145 8.44 -10.68 2.33
N HIS A 146 9.73 -10.79 2.63
CA HIS A 146 10.24 -11.00 3.99
C HIS A 146 10.41 -9.71 4.81
N THR A 147 10.23 -8.54 4.19
CA THR A 147 10.14 -7.26 4.89
C THR A 147 8.81 -7.20 5.65
N ARG A 148 8.86 -7.50 6.94
CA ARG A 148 7.69 -7.71 7.80
C ARG A 148 7.70 -6.81 9.04
N HIS A 149 8.73 -5.99 9.19
CA HIS A 149 8.93 -5.18 10.38
C HIS A 149 9.19 -3.74 10.00
N PHE A 150 8.61 -2.83 10.76
CA PHE A 150 8.91 -1.41 10.66
C PHE A 150 8.86 -0.78 12.04
N TYR A 151 9.52 0.36 12.19
CA TYR A 151 9.27 1.26 13.31
C TYR A 151 9.45 2.70 12.86
N SER A 152 8.87 3.62 13.64
CA SER A 152 9.02 5.06 13.44
C SER A 152 9.93 5.68 14.47
N GLU A 153 11.11 6.17 14.05
CA GLU A 153 12.05 6.85 14.97
C GLU A 153 11.39 8.07 15.64
N ARG A 154 10.55 8.83 14.90
CA ARG A 154 9.79 9.96 15.47
C ARG A 154 8.83 9.55 16.58
N SER A 155 8.12 8.45 16.40
CA SER A 155 7.21 7.92 17.43
C SER A 155 7.98 7.30 18.60
N MET A 156 9.26 6.96 18.36
CA MET A 156 10.20 6.42 19.33
C MET A 156 11.16 7.48 19.90
N ALA A 157 10.88 8.79 19.78
CA ALA A 157 11.82 9.88 20.11
C ALA A 157 12.42 9.90 21.54
N ARG A 158 12.04 8.96 22.42
CA ARG A 158 12.61 8.74 23.77
C ARG A 158 13.06 7.28 24.03
N MET A 159 12.90 6.40 23.05
CA MET A 159 13.24 4.98 23.13
C MET A 159 14.36 4.70 22.12
N LEU A 160 15.30 3.85 22.52
CA LEU A 160 16.26 3.26 21.57
C LEU A 160 15.50 2.54 20.47
N ALA A 161 16.15 2.32 19.32
CA ALA A 161 15.62 1.43 18.30
C ALA A 161 15.17 0.11 18.97
N PRO A 162 14.08 -0.52 18.52
CA PRO A 162 13.65 -1.78 19.10
C PRO A 162 14.81 -2.79 19.09
N THR A 163 14.94 -3.60 20.14
CA THR A 163 16.05 -4.56 20.27
C THR A 163 16.15 -5.52 19.08
N TRP A 164 15.01 -5.86 18.47
CA TRP A 164 14.97 -6.69 17.27
C TRP A 164 15.59 -6.03 16.03
N ALA A 165 15.76 -4.71 16.01
CA ALA A 165 16.39 -3.95 14.94
C ALA A 165 17.89 -3.74 15.18
N GLU A 166 18.41 -4.05 16.38
CA GLU A 166 19.81 -3.87 16.71
C GLU A 166 20.70 -4.74 15.81
N GLY A 167 21.70 -4.12 15.18
CA GLY A 167 22.62 -4.80 14.26
C GLY A 167 22.04 -5.09 12.86
N LEU A 168 20.77 -4.78 12.60
CA LEU A 168 20.17 -4.91 11.27
C LEU A 168 20.26 -3.61 10.47
N SER A 169 20.34 -3.73 9.15
CA SER A 169 20.26 -2.60 8.22
C SER A 169 18.83 -2.48 7.67
N PRO A 170 18.26 -1.26 7.56
CA PRO A 170 16.99 -1.06 6.88
C PRO A 170 17.03 -1.53 5.43
N VAL A 171 15.93 -2.08 4.93
CA VAL A 171 15.79 -2.46 3.52
C VAL A 171 15.66 -1.21 2.65
N ARG A 172 16.16 -1.30 1.41
CA ARG A 172 15.93 -0.28 0.39
C ARG A 172 14.49 -0.39 -0.14
N ILE A 173 13.89 0.76 -0.38
CA ILE A 173 12.54 0.88 -0.95
C ILE A 173 12.70 1.08 -2.47
N ASN A 174 12.13 0.18 -3.25
CA ASN A 174 12.20 0.18 -4.71
C ASN A 174 11.04 0.98 -5.32
N TYR A 175 10.90 2.24 -4.91
CA TYR A 175 10.02 3.21 -5.57
C TYR A 175 10.80 4.49 -5.81
N GLU A 176 11.03 4.86 -7.07
CA GLU A 176 11.79 6.06 -7.43
C GLU A 176 11.08 7.35 -6.98
N LEU A 177 9.75 7.31 -6.86
CA LEU A 177 8.91 8.44 -6.48
C LEU A 177 8.67 8.57 -4.96
N VAL A 178 9.11 7.60 -4.15
CA VAL A 178 8.85 7.60 -2.71
C VAL A 178 10.11 7.97 -1.94
N SER A 179 10.19 9.23 -1.53
CA SER A 179 11.15 9.67 -0.52
C SER A 179 10.51 9.50 0.85
N VAL A 180 10.73 8.34 1.48
CA VAL A 180 10.43 8.19 2.91
C VAL A 180 11.46 9.01 3.67
N ASP A 181 10.97 9.93 4.51
CA ASP A 181 11.84 10.51 5.52
C ASP A 181 12.31 9.37 6.41
N GLU A 182 13.58 9.07 6.26
CA GLU A 182 14.32 8.05 6.94
C GLU A 182 14.08 8.08 8.47
N ARG A 183 13.94 9.27 9.06
CA ARG A 183 13.65 9.42 10.49
C ARG A 183 12.20 9.14 10.86
N ARG A 184 11.33 8.84 9.89
CA ARG A 184 9.90 8.56 10.08
C ARG A 184 9.58 7.09 10.01
N PHE A 185 10.07 6.35 9.03
CA PHE A 185 9.85 4.91 8.97
C PHE A 185 11.08 4.18 8.46
N ARG A 186 11.45 3.13 9.19
CA ARG A 186 12.47 2.15 8.82
C ARG A 186 11.81 0.81 8.61
N PHE A 187 12.20 0.09 7.57
CA PHE A 187 11.65 -1.22 7.22
C PHE A 187 12.75 -2.28 7.30
N TYR A 188 12.44 -3.47 7.80
CA TYR A 188 13.41 -4.53 8.05
C TYR A 188 12.87 -5.89 7.63
N GLU A 189 13.80 -6.74 7.20
CA GLU A 189 13.62 -8.17 6.99
C GLU A 189 14.58 -8.98 7.88
N GLY A 190 14.43 -10.30 7.91
CA GLY A 190 15.29 -11.18 8.72
C GLY A 190 14.97 -11.21 10.22
N VAL A 191 13.93 -10.51 10.66
CA VAL A 191 13.45 -10.55 12.05
C VAL A 191 12.51 -11.75 12.25
N SER A 192 12.74 -12.50 13.33
CA SER A 192 12.02 -13.73 13.70
C SER A 192 10.87 -13.48 14.68
#